data_AF-A0A1T4WAX9-F1
#
_entry.id   AF-A0A1T4WAX9-F1
#
_cell.length_a   1.000
_cell.length_b   1.000
_cell.length_c   1.000
_cell.angle_alpha   90.00
_cell.angle_beta   90.00
_cell.angle_gamma   90.00
#
_symmetry.space_group_name_H-M   'P 1'
#
loop_
_entity.id
_entity.type
_entity.pdbx_description
1 polymer ?
#
loop_
_entity_poly.entity_id
_entity_poly.type
_entity_poly.pdbx_seq_one_letter_code
_entity_poly.pdbx_strand_id
1 'polypeptide(L)' 'MPNDKPYLNENGDLVIPFACPDNADKYWKPEGKSMSELLQELHAPEDVLLRYLPRMPEPAEDGE' A
#
# COMPACT_ATOMS: atom_id res chain seq x y z
N MET A 1 -5.62 -0.62 21.34
CA MET A 1 -4.47 0.16 20.85
C MET A 1 -4.92 0.79 19.55
N PRO A 2 -4.91 2.12 19.38
CA PRO A 2 -5.18 2.68 18.06
C PRO A 2 -4.09 2.13 17.15
N ASN A 3 -4.50 1.44 16.10
CA ASN A 3 -3.58 0.77 15.20
C ASN A 3 -2.93 1.87 14.36
N ASP A 4 -1.79 2.41 14.80
CA ASP A 4 -1.03 3.47 14.11
C ASP A 4 -0.38 2.98 12.79
N LYS A 5 -0.93 1.93 12.19
CA LYS A 5 -0.48 1.29 10.97
C LYS A 5 -1.54 1.45 9.89
N PRO A 6 -1.14 1.53 8.62
CA PRO A 6 -2.06 1.45 7.49
C PRO A 6 -2.95 0.21 7.59
N TYR A 7 -4.19 0.32 7.13
CA TYR A 7 -5.12 -0.81 7.03
C TYR A 7 -6.10 -0.60 5.89
N LEU A 8 -6.72 -1.69 5.43
CA LEU A 8 -7.85 -1.64 4.51
C LEU A 8 -9.15 -1.65 5.31
N ASN A 9 -10.07 -0.75 5.00
CA ASN A 9 -11.42 -0.80 5.56
C ASN A 9 -12.25 -1.91 4.88
N GLU A 10 -13.49 -2.11 5.34
CA GLU A 10 -14.42 -3.11 4.78
C GLU A 10 -14.80 -2.86 3.30
N ASN A 11 -14.60 -1.64 2.81
CA ASN A 11 -14.84 -1.26 1.41
C ASN A 11 -13.58 -1.42 0.53
N GLY A 12 -12.45 -1.85 1.12
CA GLY A 12 -11.18 -1.95 0.42
C GLY A 12 -10.47 -0.60 0.19
N ASP A 13 -10.86 0.47 0.90
CA ASP A 13 -10.11 1.72 0.86
C ASP A 13 -8.92 1.64 1.82
N LEU A 14 -7.76 2.08 1.32
CA LEU A 14 -6.54 2.26 2.10
C LEU A 14 -6.69 3.43 3.07
N VAL A 15 -6.64 3.12 4.36
CA VAL A 15 -6.65 4.10 5.44
C VAL A 15 -5.27 4.17 6.08
N ILE A 16 -4.62 5.33 5.97
CA ILE A 16 -3.35 5.61 6.65
C ILE A 16 -3.65 6.62 7.77
N PRO A 17 -3.63 6.21 9.05
CA PRO A 17 -3.93 7.11 10.15
C PRO A 17 -2.87 8.22 10.26
N PHE A 18 -3.32 9.44 10.58
CA PHE A 18 -2.42 10.60 10.72
C PHE A 18 -1.38 10.42 11.84
N ALA A 19 -1.72 9.62 12.85
CA ALA A 19 -0.85 9.27 13.96
C ALA A 19 0.24 8.26 13.58
N CYS A 20 0.26 7.76 12.33
CA CYS A 20 1.27 6.84 11.84
C CYS A 20 2.67 7.48 12.01
N PRO A 21 3.47 6.97 12.97
CA PRO A 21 4.73 7.58 13.37
C PRO A 21 5.80 7.34 12.31
N ASP A 22 5.65 6.26 11.55
CA ASP A 22 6.58 5.87 10.52
C ASP A 22 6.28 6.59 9.21
N ASN A 23 7.27 7.30 8.68
CA ASN A 23 7.14 7.97 7.40
C ASN A 23 7.24 6.97 6.23
N ALA A 24 7.71 5.73 6.48
CA ALA A 24 7.76 4.67 5.48
C ALA A 24 6.36 4.21 5.04
N ASP A 25 5.35 4.34 5.90
CA ASP A 25 3.97 3.97 5.57
C ASP A 25 3.23 5.04 4.74
N LYS A 26 3.88 6.17 4.48
CA LYS A 26 3.33 7.29 3.70
C LYS A 26 3.84 7.20 2.27
N TYR A 27 3.11 6.50 1.40
CA TYR A 27 3.48 6.30 -0.01
C TYR A 27 3.72 7.61 -0.78
N TRP A 28 3.22 8.75 -0.29
CA TRP A 28 3.44 10.09 -0.87
C TRP A 28 4.72 10.77 -0.43
N LYS A 29 5.51 10.16 0.47
CA LYS A 29 6.82 10.67 0.89
C LYS A 29 7.94 9.98 0.10
N PRO A 30 9.06 10.68 -0.17
CA PRO A 30 10.20 10.10 -0.88
C PRO A 30 10.89 8.97 -0.11
N GLU A 31 10.74 8.93 1.22
CA GLU A 31 11.22 7.86 2.10
C GLU A 31 10.13 6.80 2.37
N GLY A 32 8.97 6.95 1.72
CA GLY A 32 7.83 6.04 1.83
C GLY A 32 8.02 4.77 1.00
N LYS A 33 7.45 3.66 1.49
CA LYS A 33 7.24 2.44 0.72
C LYS A 33 6.34 2.72 -0.47
N SER A 34 6.53 1.95 -1.54
CA SER A 34 5.65 2.05 -2.70
C SER A 34 4.23 1.61 -2.34
N MET A 35 3.22 2.20 -2.98
CA MET A 35 1.81 1.81 -2.82
C MET A 35 1.62 0.30 -3.03
N SER A 36 2.35 -0.28 -3.98
CA SER A 36 2.33 -1.72 -4.29
C SER A 36 2.86 -2.60 -3.15
N GLU A 37 3.91 -2.17 -2.45
CA GLU A 37 4.45 -2.90 -1.30
C GLU A 37 3.47 -2.82 -0.13
N LEU A 38 2.92 -1.62 0.12
CA LEU A 38 1.97 -1.41 1.20
C LEU A 38 0.69 -2.27 1.02
N LEU A 39 0.12 -2.28 -0.18
CA LEU A 39 -1.06 -3.09 -0.45
C LEU A 39 -0.79 -4.59 -0.38
N GLN A 40 0.41 -5.04 -0.76
CA GLN A 40 0.84 -6.43 -0.58
C GLN A 40 0.98 -6.81 0.89
N GLU A 41 1.60 -5.96 1.72
CA GLU A 41 1.70 -6.19 3.17
C GLU A 41 0.33 -6.23 3.85
N LEU A 42 -0.63 -5.44 3.36
CA LEU A 42 -2.01 -5.44 3.85
C LEU A 42 -2.86 -6.60 3.30
N HIS A 43 -2.26 -7.50 2.51
CA HIS A 43 -2.97 -8.59 1.83
C HIS A 43 -4.21 -8.08 1.07
N ALA A 44 -4.06 -6.96 0.35
CA ALA A 44 -5.14 -6.36 -0.40
C ALA A 44 -5.69 -7.35 -1.44
N PRO A 45 -7.03 -7.48 -1.56
CA PRO A 45 -7.62 -8.29 -2.61
C PRO A 45 -7.35 -7.67 -3.99
N GLU A 46 -7.39 -8.50 -5.04
CA GLU A 46 -7.06 -8.10 -6.40
C GLU A 46 -7.86 -6.89 -6.89
N ASP A 47 -9.14 -6.80 -6.54
CA ASP A 47 -9.98 -5.65 -6.88
C ASP A 47 -9.44 -4.32 -6.33
N VAL A 48 -8.96 -4.34 -5.08
CA VAL A 48 -8.33 -3.18 -4.43
C VAL A 48 -6.97 -2.90 -5.08
N LEU A 49 -6.17 -3.93 -5.35
CA LEU A 49 -4.90 -3.78 -6.05
C LEU A 49 -5.09 -3.11 -7.42
N LEU A 50 -6.06 -3.56 -8.21
CA LEU A 50 -6.37 -2.99 -9.52
C LEU A 50 -6.88 -1.54 -9.43
N ARG A 51 -7.60 -1.20 -8.35
CA ARG A 51 -8.09 0.17 -8.10
C ARG A 51 -6.96 1.15 -7.83
N TYR A 52 -5.95 0.75 -7.07
CA TYR A 52 -4.80 1.59 -6.71
C TYR A 52 -3.62 1.48 -7.68
N LEU A 53 -3.47 0.33 -8.35
CA LEU A 53 -2.41 0.00 -9.30
C LEU A 53 -3.04 -0.42 -10.65
N PRO A 54 -3.74 0.49 -11.36
CA PRO A 54 -4.42 0.19 -12.62
C PRO A 54 -3.45 -0.23 -13.74
N ARG A 55 -2.16 0.07 -13.58
CA ARG A 55 -1.06 -0.65 -14.21
C ARG A 55 -0.25 -1.26 -13.08
N MET A 56 -0.48 -2.53 -12.78
CA MET A 56 0.54 -3.27 -12.04
C MET A 56 1.84 -3.11 -12.84
N PRO A 57 2.96 -2.72 -12.23
CA PRO A 57 4.23 -2.92 -12.90
C PRO A 57 4.25 -4.40 -13.27
N GLU A 58 4.44 -4.70 -14.56
CA GLU A 58 4.73 -6.07 -14.99
C GLU A 58 5.77 -6.63 -14.01
N PRO A 59 5.63 -7.88 -13.55
CA PRO A 59 6.66 -8.48 -12.70
C PRO A 59 7.97 -8.19 -13.41
N ALA A 60 8.88 -7.46 -12.74
CA ALA A 60 10.11 -7.00 -13.37
C ALA A 60 10.74 -8.24 -14.00
N GLU A 61 10.66 -8.33 -15.33
CA GLU A 61 11.30 -9.40 -16.06
C GLU A 61 12.77 -9.14 -15.82
N ASP A 62 13.33 -9.88 -14.86
CA ASP A 62 14.74 -10.01 -14.62
C ASP A 62 15.30 -10.63 -15.89
N GLY A 63 15.64 -9.76 -16.83
CA GLY A 63 16.29 -10.11 -18.06
C GLY A 63 17.74 -10.47 -17.74
N GLU A 64 18.00 -11.77 -17.65
CA GLU A 64 19.33 -12.37 -17.85
C GLU A 64 19.32 -13.31 -19.05
#